data_AF-A0A8S2R9N2-F1
#
_entry.id   AF-A0A8S2R9N2-F1
#
_cell.length_a   1.000
_cell.length_b   1.000
_cell.length_c   1.000
_cell.angle_alpha   90.00
_cell.angle_beta   90.00
_cell.angle_gamma   90.00
#
_symmetry.space_group_name_H-M   'P 1'
#
loop_
_entity.id
_entity.type
_entity.pdbx_description
1 polymer ?
#
loop_
_entity_poly.entity_id
_entity_poly.type
_entity_poly.pdbx_seq_one_letter_code
_entity_poly.pdbx_strand_id
1 'polypeptide(L)'
;MVSMGESALYRLKNLNNENIISVFKDQFKVGRTATNDLSIANNPYISSSHCTFEYENGHLYIRDTSSNGTLINRTHKISKNDSRVELHCGDIVHIVFRQNEPESIELPKSDTIEGLSPFDEDTQTASYPTIPPLSPIRTQENVDLSSLMNTSTDVEVKSKEEPRKEFAMDAGDDMEDVLTCVCCQDIMSNPITLEPCLHAFCNDCYASWEAVQRT
;
A
#
# COMPACT_ATOMS: atom_id res chain seq x y z
N MET A 1 -25.18 -2.88 44.78
CA MET A 1 -24.59 -1.92 43.84
C MET A 1 -24.12 -2.72 42.64
N VAL A 2 -24.89 -2.71 41.56
CA VAL A 2 -24.45 -3.33 40.30
C VAL A 2 -23.46 -2.35 39.70
N SER A 3 -22.19 -2.74 39.63
CA SER A 3 -21.19 -2.03 38.85
C SER A 3 -21.70 -1.97 37.42
N MET A 4 -22.24 -0.84 37.00
CA MET A 4 -22.51 -0.57 35.59
C MET A 4 -21.15 -0.54 34.91
N GLY A 5 -20.75 -1.67 34.35
CA GLY A 5 -19.56 -1.74 33.51
C GLY A 5 -19.72 -0.72 32.39
N GLU A 6 -18.76 0.18 32.26
CA GLU A 6 -18.71 1.12 31.15
C GLU A 6 -18.83 0.33 29.85
N SER A 7 -19.97 0.48 29.18
CA SER A 7 -20.21 -0.13 27.88
C SER A 7 -19.59 0.77 26.83
N ALA A 8 -18.81 0.19 25.92
CA ALA A 8 -18.27 0.94 24.80
C ALA A 8 -19.40 1.52 23.96
N LEU A 9 -19.23 2.76 23.49
CA LEU A 9 -20.19 3.43 22.61
C LEU A 9 -20.23 2.72 21.26
N TYR A 10 -19.06 2.37 20.72
CA TYR A 10 -18.90 1.63 19.48
C TYR A 10 -17.56 0.87 19.47
N ARG A 11 -17.40 -0.02 18.49
CA ARG A 11 -16.18 -0.80 18.28
C ARG A 11 -15.71 -0.65 16.85
N LEU A 12 -14.41 -0.46 16.67
CA LEU A 12 -13.75 -0.44 15.35
C LEU A 12 -12.95 -1.75 15.20
N LYS A 13 -13.22 -2.52 14.13
CA LYS A 13 -12.39 -3.67 13.77
C LYS A 13 -11.36 -3.21 12.73
N ASN A 14 -10.08 -3.35 13.03
CA ASN A 14 -9.02 -3.18 12.05
C ASN A 14 -9.00 -4.42 11.15
N LEU A 15 -9.28 -4.23 9.86
CA LEU A 15 -9.35 -5.33 8.90
C LEU A 15 -7.97 -5.88 8.50
N ASN A 16 -6.88 -5.16 8.77
CA ASN A 16 -5.52 -5.61 8.40
C ASN A 16 -4.92 -6.59 9.41
N ASN A 17 -5.28 -6.47 10.69
CA ASN A 17 -4.70 -7.29 11.77
C ASN A 17 -5.75 -7.87 12.73
N GLU A 18 -7.03 -7.77 12.35
CA GLU A 18 -8.20 -8.22 13.11
C GLU A 18 -8.37 -7.64 14.52
N ASN A 19 -7.59 -6.61 14.89
CA ASN A 19 -7.68 -6.00 16.20
C ASN A 19 -9.01 -5.25 16.38
N ILE A 20 -9.64 -5.41 17.54
CA ILE A 20 -10.89 -4.72 17.87
C ILE A 20 -10.61 -3.66 18.92
N ILE A 21 -10.92 -2.40 18.57
CA ILE A 21 -10.75 -1.23 19.43
C ILE A 21 -12.13 -0.86 19.98
N SER A 22 -12.30 -0.92 21.30
CA SER A 22 -13.51 -0.45 21.97
C SER A 22 -13.38 1.03 22.32
N VAL A 23 -14.32 1.84 21.87
CA VAL A 23 -14.30 3.29 22.05
C VAL A 23 -15.35 3.72 23.07
N PHE A 24 -14.91 4.47 24.08
CA PHE A 24 -15.73 4.89 25.23
C PHE A 24 -16.01 6.40 25.26
N LYS A 25 -15.65 7.12 24.19
CA LYS A 25 -15.71 8.58 24.13
C LYS A 25 -16.37 9.07 22.85
N ASP A 26 -16.94 10.26 22.96
CA ASP A 26 -17.73 10.85 21.88
C ASP A 26 -16.85 11.28 20.70
N GLN A 27 -15.61 11.73 20.96
CA GLN A 27 -14.65 12.04 19.90
C GLN A 27 -13.45 11.10 19.92
N PHE A 28 -13.19 10.43 18.80
CA PHE A 28 -12.06 9.54 18.61
C PHE A 28 -11.26 9.94 17.37
N LYS A 29 -10.03 10.40 17.59
CA LYS A 29 -9.15 10.92 16.54
C LYS A 29 -8.22 9.83 16.04
N VAL A 30 -8.06 9.78 14.72
CA VAL A 30 -7.15 8.86 14.04
C VAL A 30 -6.17 9.64 13.18
N GLY A 31 -4.89 9.31 13.28
CA GLY A 31 -3.87 9.97 12.49
C GLY A 31 -2.49 9.39 12.70
N ARG A 32 -1.50 9.95 12.01
CA ARG A 32 -0.12 9.47 12.07
C ARG A 32 0.57 9.79 13.39
N THR A 33 0.28 10.96 13.97
CA THR A 33 0.96 11.42 15.19
C THR A 33 0.44 10.70 16.43
N ALA A 34 1.31 10.48 17.41
CA ALA A 34 0.97 9.89 18.72
C ALA A 34 0.02 10.74 19.58
N THR A 35 -0.30 11.97 19.15
CA THR A 35 -1.29 12.84 19.80
C THR A 35 -2.73 12.39 19.57
N ASN A 36 -2.97 11.48 18.62
CA ASN A 36 -4.29 10.94 18.33
C ASN A 36 -4.56 9.69 19.16
N ASP A 37 -5.83 9.30 19.22
CA ASP A 37 -6.30 8.16 20.01
C ASP A 37 -5.93 6.84 19.37
N LEU A 38 -6.00 6.79 18.04
CA LEU A 38 -5.39 5.75 17.24
C LEU A 38 -4.28 6.37 16.41
N SER A 39 -3.05 6.10 16.83
CA SER A 39 -1.86 6.48 16.09
C SER A 39 -1.43 5.36 15.15
N ILE A 40 -1.44 5.65 13.86
CA ILE A 40 -0.87 4.77 12.83
C ILE A 40 0.48 5.37 12.43
N ALA A 41 1.46 5.19 13.32
CA ALA A 41 2.84 5.57 13.07
C ALA A 41 3.40 4.71 11.92
N ASN A 42 4.32 5.27 11.14
CA ASN A 42 4.96 4.61 9.99
C ASN A 42 4.19 4.57 8.66
N ASN A 43 3.25 5.51 8.42
CA ASN A 43 2.66 5.66 7.08
C ASN A 43 2.61 7.14 6.62
N PRO A 44 3.39 7.54 5.59
CA PRO A 44 3.44 8.92 5.11
C PRO A 44 2.15 9.37 4.41
N TYR A 45 1.33 8.44 3.92
CA TYR A 45 0.04 8.74 3.27
C TYR A 45 -1.07 9.08 4.25
N ILE A 46 -0.83 8.86 5.55
CA ILE A 46 -1.72 9.24 6.64
C ILE A 46 -1.31 10.62 7.16
N SER A 47 -2.23 11.60 7.13
CA SER A 47 -2.04 12.91 7.74
C SER A 47 -1.80 12.81 9.25
N SER A 48 -1.11 13.81 9.82
CA SER A 48 -0.83 13.91 11.26
C SER A 48 -2.10 13.77 12.11
N SER A 49 -3.17 14.45 11.71
CA SER A 49 -4.56 14.21 12.11
C SER A 49 -5.33 13.90 10.83
N HIS A 50 -5.80 12.68 10.66
CA HIS A 50 -6.40 12.22 9.40
C HIS A 50 -7.91 12.37 9.45
N CYS A 51 -8.56 11.67 10.37
CA CYS A 51 -10.02 11.75 10.54
C CYS A 51 -10.41 11.72 12.02
N THR A 52 -11.62 12.16 12.29
CA THR A 52 -12.22 12.13 13.64
C THR A 52 -13.58 11.46 13.55
N PHE A 53 -13.80 10.46 14.40
CA PHE A 53 -15.09 9.86 14.63
C PHE A 53 -15.81 10.64 15.74
N GLU A 54 -17.04 11.06 15.48
CA GLU A 54 -17.90 11.83 16.37
C GLU A 54 -19.17 11.02 16.65
N TYR A 55 -19.40 10.59 17.90
CA TYR A 55 -20.62 9.91 18.32
C TYR A 55 -21.57 10.92 18.98
N GLU A 56 -22.70 11.18 18.33
CA GLU A 56 -23.70 12.15 18.80
C GLU A 56 -25.11 11.56 18.65
N ASN A 57 -25.94 11.70 19.69
CA ASN A 57 -27.35 11.29 19.68
C ASN A 57 -27.60 9.82 19.28
N GLY A 58 -26.64 8.92 19.52
CA GLY A 58 -26.75 7.51 19.12
C GLY A 58 -26.27 7.20 17.70
N HIS A 59 -25.81 8.21 16.97
CA HIS A 59 -25.32 8.11 15.60
C HIS A 59 -23.81 8.34 15.58
N LEU A 60 -23.11 7.55 14.75
CA LEU A 60 -21.68 7.69 14.54
C LEU A 60 -21.43 8.49 13.27
N TYR A 61 -20.59 9.51 13.35
CA TYR A 61 -20.18 10.33 12.22
C TYR A 61 -18.68 10.25 12.04
N ILE A 62 -18.22 10.43 10.80
CA ILE A 62 -16.81 10.60 10.47
C ILE A 62 -16.59 11.95 9.79
N ARG A 63 -15.54 12.64 10.23
CA ARG A 63 -15.04 13.88 9.62
C ARG A 63 -13.63 13.65 9.12
N ASP A 64 -13.40 13.90 7.83
CA ASP A 64 -12.06 13.91 7.25
C ASP A 64 -11.39 15.27 7.49
N THR A 65 -10.13 15.24 7.89
CA THR A 65 -9.26 16.41 8.06
C THR A 65 -7.96 16.24 7.29
N SER A 66 -7.89 15.20 6.45
CA SER A 66 -6.67 14.74 5.81
C SER A 66 -6.38 15.49 4.53
N SER A 67 -5.17 15.29 4.00
CA SER A 67 -4.77 15.85 2.71
C SER A 67 -5.23 14.99 1.52
N ASN A 68 -5.33 13.68 1.70
CA ASN A 68 -5.63 12.73 0.62
C ASN A 68 -7.13 12.37 0.54
N GLY A 69 -7.88 12.65 1.60
CA GLY A 69 -9.25 12.21 1.83
C GLY A 69 -9.31 10.83 2.49
N THR A 70 -10.52 10.47 2.91
CA THR A 70 -10.88 9.15 3.44
C THR A 70 -11.93 8.53 2.53
N LEU A 71 -11.87 7.22 2.27
CA LEU A 71 -12.82 6.54 1.37
C LEU A 71 -13.72 5.58 2.17
N ILE A 72 -15.03 5.73 2.04
CA ILE A 72 -16.04 4.92 2.72
C ILE A 72 -16.61 3.91 1.72
N ASN A 73 -16.67 2.63 2.10
CA ASN A 73 -17.23 1.54 1.31
C ASN A 73 -16.68 1.45 -0.13
N ARG A 74 -15.44 1.91 -0.35
CA ARG A 74 -14.76 2.01 -1.66
C ARG A 74 -15.45 2.90 -2.71
N THR A 75 -16.61 3.48 -2.42
CA THR A 75 -17.42 4.25 -3.37
C THR A 75 -17.50 5.74 -3.00
N HIS A 76 -17.53 6.06 -1.71
CA HIS A 76 -17.78 7.42 -1.24
C HIS A 76 -16.54 8.04 -0.62
N LYS A 77 -15.84 8.89 -1.39
CA LYS A 77 -14.68 9.64 -0.90
C LYS A 77 -15.14 10.91 -0.19
N ILE A 78 -14.67 11.10 1.05
CA ILE A 78 -14.81 12.32 1.81
C ILE A 78 -13.47 13.07 1.86
N SER A 79 -13.54 14.40 1.82
CA SER A 79 -12.39 15.30 1.89
C SER A 79 -12.54 16.30 3.03
N LYS A 80 -11.46 17.03 3.32
CA LYS A 80 -11.41 18.03 4.41
C LYS A 80 -12.51 19.10 4.37
N ASN A 81 -13.03 19.42 3.19
CA ASN A 81 -14.06 20.46 3.02
C ASN A 81 -15.48 19.90 3.10
N ASP A 82 -15.64 18.58 3.12
CA ASP A 82 -16.95 17.96 3.17
C ASP A 82 -17.49 17.98 4.60
N SER A 83 -18.83 18.03 4.69
CA SER A 83 -19.52 17.84 5.96
C SER A 83 -19.24 16.45 6.53
N ARG A 84 -19.38 16.30 7.85
CA ARG A 84 -19.31 14.97 8.49
C ARG A 84 -20.34 14.03 7.88
N VAL A 85 -19.95 12.78 7.67
CA VAL A 85 -20.80 11.73 7.08
C VAL A 85 -21.20 10.74 8.17
N GLU A 86 -22.46 10.33 8.16
CA GLU A 86 -22.97 9.31 9.08
C GLU A 86 -22.49 7.91 8.68
N LEU A 87 -22.00 7.15 9.66
CA LEU A 87 -21.56 5.77 9.51
C LEU A 87 -22.54 4.81 10.17
N HIS A 88 -22.77 3.70 9.49
CA HIS A 88 -23.59 2.60 9.96
C HIS A 88 -22.74 1.37 10.28
N CYS A 89 -23.30 0.46 11.08
CA CYS A 89 -22.64 -0.79 11.39
C CYS A 89 -22.40 -1.60 10.10
N GLY A 90 -21.14 -1.96 9.85
CA GLY A 90 -20.72 -2.67 8.65
C GLY A 90 -20.01 -1.78 7.62
N ASP A 91 -20.05 -0.46 7.78
CA ASP A 91 -19.31 0.45 6.90
C ASP A 91 -17.79 0.25 7.06
N ILE A 92 -17.09 0.27 5.93
CA ILE A 92 -15.64 0.10 5.85
C ILE A 92 -15.01 1.45 5.51
N VAL A 93 -14.11 1.91 6.39
CA VAL A 93 -13.39 3.17 6.24
C VAL A 93 -11.95 2.90 5.81
N HIS A 94 -11.60 3.34 4.61
CA HIS A 94 -10.25 3.28 4.06
C HIS A 94 -9.53 4.61 4.29
N ILE A 95 -8.58 4.62 5.23
CA ILE A 95 -7.75 5.78 5.57
C ILE A 95 -6.69 6.06 4.49
N VAL A 96 -6.19 5.01 3.84
CA VAL A 96 -5.26 5.11 2.71
C VAL A 96 -5.83 4.29 1.57
N PHE A 97 -5.94 4.91 0.40
CA PHE A 97 -6.41 4.27 -0.82
C PHE A 97 -5.63 4.82 -2.02
N ARG A 98 -5.52 4.02 -3.08
CA ARG A 98 -4.95 4.45 -4.37
C ARG A 98 -6.07 4.97 -5.25
N GLN A 99 -5.87 6.11 -5.91
CA GLN A 99 -6.90 6.78 -6.73
C GLN A 99 -7.21 6.08 -8.07
N ASN A 100 -6.75 4.85 -8.30
CA ASN A 100 -6.85 4.16 -9.60
C ASN A 100 -7.21 2.66 -9.48
N GLU A 101 -7.92 2.22 -8.45
CA GLU A 101 -8.57 0.89 -8.54
C GLU A 101 -9.83 1.04 -9.41
N PRO A 102 -9.92 0.38 -10.58
CA PRO A 102 -11.13 0.39 -11.37
C PRO A 102 -12.25 -0.19 -10.51
N GLU A 103 -13.31 0.59 -10.39
CA GLU A 103 -14.59 0.23 -9.83
C GLU A 103 -14.94 -1.19 -10.31
N SER A 104 -15.01 -2.14 -9.37
CA SER A 104 -15.30 -3.54 -9.64
C SER A 104 -16.51 -3.62 -10.59
N ILE A 105 -16.29 -4.22 -11.76
CA ILE A 105 -17.31 -4.51 -12.76
C ILE A 105 -18.52 -5.08 -12.02
N GLU A 106 -19.64 -4.36 -12.04
CA GLU A 106 -20.92 -4.89 -11.60
C GLU A 106 -21.15 -6.20 -12.37
N LEU A 107 -21.20 -7.32 -11.65
CA LEU A 107 -21.62 -8.60 -12.22
C LEU A 107 -22.90 -8.34 -13.02
N PRO A 108 -22.95 -8.64 -14.33
CA PRO A 108 -24.17 -8.48 -15.09
C PRO A 108 -25.25 -9.32 -14.42
N LYS A 109 -26.33 -8.65 -14.01
CA LYS A 109 -27.52 -9.27 -13.45
C LYS A 109 -27.95 -10.38 -14.41
N SER A 110 -28.11 -11.56 -13.82
CA SER A 110 -28.66 -12.77 -14.39
C SER A 110 -29.75 -12.51 -15.44
N ASP A 111 -29.43 -12.73 -16.71
CA ASP A 111 -30.43 -13.07 -17.71
C ASP A 111 -30.39 -14.59 -17.93
N THR A 112 -31.36 -15.23 -17.29
CA THR A 112 -32.12 -16.40 -17.77
C THR A 112 -31.32 -17.56 -18.40
N ILE A 113 -31.21 -18.63 -17.61
CA ILE A 113 -30.92 -19.98 -18.10
C ILE A 113 -32.10 -20.43 -18.98
N GLU A 114 -31.89 -20.55 -20.29
CA GLU A 114 -32.71 -21.39 -21.16
C GLU A 114 -31.77 -22.29 -21.98
N GLY A 115 -31.98 -23.61 -21.88
CA GLY A 115 -31.54 -24.55 -22.91
C GLY A 115 -30.23 -25.29 -22.65
N LEU A 116 -30.26 -26.29 -21.76
CA LEU A 116 -29.44 -27.48 -21.98
C LEU A 116 -30.07 -28.32 -23.10
N SER A 117 -29.33 -28.56 -24.17
CA SER A 117 -29.13 -29.85 -24.85
C SER A 117 -28.58 -29.63 -26.27
N PRO A 118 -28.09 -30.66 -26.96
CA PRO A 118 -27.13 -31.68 -26.56
C PRO A 118 -25.87 -31.63 -27.45
N PHE A 119 -24.86 -32.38 -27.01
CA PHE A 119 -23.68 -32.83 -27.75
C PHE A 119 -23.91 -32.95 -29.27
N ASP A 120 -23.12 -32.25 -30.08
CA ASP A 120 -22.75 -32.70 -31.42
C ASP A 120 -21.24 -32.51 -31.62
N GLU A 121 -20.60 -33.66 -31.75
CA GLU A 121 -19.25 -33.93 -32.16
C GLU A 121 -19.06 -33.43 -33.59
N ASP A 122 -18.14 -32.48 -33.83
CA ASP A 122 -17.41 -32.50 -35.09
C ASP A 122 -16.08 -31.75 -35.09
N THR A 123 -15.20 -32.30 -35.90
CA THR A 123 -13.76 -32.15 -35.91
C THR A 123 -13.34 -31.01 -36.84
N GLN A 124 -12.43 -30.12 -36.41
CA GLN A 124 -11.31 -29.64 -37.24
C GLN A 124 -10.32 -28.70 -36.50
N THR A 125 -9.15 -29.27 -36.23
CA THR A 125 -7.80 -28.72 -36.51
C THR A 125 -7.61 -27.21 -36.53
N ALA A 126 -6.95 -26.69 -35.48
CA ALA A 126 -6.03 -25.56 -35.60
C ALA A 126 -4.75 -25.88 -34.80
N SER A 127 -3.63 -25.89 -35.52
CA SER A 127 -2.28 -26.19 -35.07
C SER A 127 -1.76 -25.21 -34.02
N TYR A 128 -1.41 -25.71 -32.83
CA TYR A 128 -0.55 -24.99 -31.90
C TYR A 128 0.92 -25.06 -32.38
N PRO A 129 1.65 -23.94 -32.47
CA PRO A 129 3.09 -24.01 -32.69
C PRO A 129 3.76 -24.62 -31.46
N THR A 130 4.47 -25.73 -31.69
CA THR A 130 5.30 -26.40 -30.69
C THR A 130 6.48 -25.50 -30.34
N ILE A 131 6.57 -25.10 -29.07
CA ILE A 131 7.74 -24.38 -28.52
C ILE A 131 8.88 -25.41 -28.39
N PRO A 132 10.08 -25.17 -28.96
CA PRO A 132 11.23 -26.05 -28.75
C PRO A 132 11.78 -25.92 -27.31
N PRO A 133 12.30 -27.00 -26.71
CA PRO A 133 12.87 -26.95 -25.37
C PRO A 133 14.17 -26.15 -25.33
N LEU A 134 14.27 -25.26 -24.35
CA LEU A 134 15.47 -24.49 -24.04
C LEU A 134 16.64 -25.41 -23.66
N SER A 135 17.77 -25.24 -24.34
CA SER A 135 19.03 -25.91 -24.04
C SER A 135 19.63 -25.50 -22.69
N PRO A 136 20.41 -26.38 -22.04
CA PRO A 136 20.86 -26.20 -20.66
C PRO A 136 21.89 -25.09 -20.47
N ILE A 137 21.75 -24.43 -19.32
CA ILE A 137 22.65 -23.41 -18.76
C ILE A 137 24.06 -23.99 -18.60
N ARG A 138 25.05 -23.33 -19.20
CA ARG A 138 26.47 -23.58 -18.97
C ARG A 138 26.94 -22.70 -17.82
N THR A 139 27.19 -23.31 -16.67
CA THR A 139 28.01 -22.76 -15.59
C THR A 139 29.42 -22.50 -16.11
N GLN A 140 29.94 -21.27 -15.95
CA GLN A 140 31.38 -21.04 -15.82
C GLN A 140 31.64 -19.90 -14.83
N GLU A 141 32.39 -20.27 -13.80
CA GLU A 141 33.09 -19.41 -12.85
C GLU A 141 34.07 -18.44 -13.53
N ASN A 142 34.38 -17.37 -12.78
CA ASN A 142 35.59 -16.55 -12.82
C ASN A 142 35.86 -15.71 -14.07
N VAL A 143 35.65 -14.39 -13.95
CA VAL A 143 36.59 -13.41 -14.52
C VAL A 143 36.81 -12.25 -13.55
N ASP A 144 38.08 -11.88 -13.51
CA ASP A 144 38.84 -11.14 -12.50
C ASP A 144 38.57 -9.63 -12.53
N LEU A 145 38.42 -9.04 -11.34
CA LEU A 145 38.23 -7.61 -11.10
C LEU A 145 39.60 -6.91 -11.06
N SER A 146 40.19 -6.60 -12.22
CA SER A 146 41.44 -5.84 -12.27
C SER A 146 41.68 -5.11 -13.61
N SER A 147 40.83 -4.15 -13.97
CA SER A 147 41.18 -3.09 -14.93
C SER A 147 40.15 -1.96 -14.95
N LEU A 148 40.21 -1.08 -13.95
CA LEU A 148 39.70 0.28 -14.07
C LEU A 148 40.83 1.21 -13.66
N MET A 149 41.60 1.68 -14.64
CA MET A 149 42.20 3.01 -14.61
C MET A 149 42.80 3.35 -15.98
N ASN A 150 42.70 4.64 -16.30
CA ASN A 150 43.44 5.39 -17.32
C ASN A 150 42.70 5.53 -18.66
N THR A 151 42.10 6.69 -18.89
CA THR A 151 42.76 7.76 -19.66
C THR A 151 41.78 8.93 -19.86
N SER A 152 42.26 10.15 -19.62
CA SER A 152 42.05 11.37 -20.41
C SER A 152 41.82 12.59 -19.53
N THR A 153 42.89 13.36 -19.32
CA THR A 153 42.82 14.79 -18.96
C THR A 153 43.87 15.53 -19.76
N ASP A 154 43.43 16.52 -20.54
CA ASP A 154 44.13 17.79 -20.76
C ASP A 154 43.05 18.82 -21.17
N VAL A 155 42.69 19.80 -20.31
CA VAL A 155 43.22 21.19 -20.26
C VAL A 155 42.44 22.09 -21.26
N GLU A 156 41.91 23.30 -20.98
CA GLU A 156 42.25 24.41 -20.09
C GLU A 156 41.05 25.40 -20.06
N VAL A 157 40.65 26.00 -18.93
CA VAL A 157 40.07 27.38 -18.90
C VAL A 157 40.42 28.08 -17.57
N LYS A 158 40.75 29.35 -17.69
CA LYS A 158 41.57 30.20 -16.82
C LYS A 158 40.74 31.11 -15.88
N SER A 159 41.18 31.18 -14.62
CA SER A 159 41.20 32.33 -13.67
C SER A 159 39.91 33.01 -13.20
N LYS A 160 39.71 33.07 -11.86
CA LYS A 160 39.92 34.27 -10.98
C LYS A 160 39.50 33.97 -9.52
N GLU A 161 40.41 34.22 -8.57
CA GLU A 161 40.22 34.23 -7.09
C GLU A 161 39.49 35.54 -6.66
N GLU A 162 38.69 35.67 -5.58
CA GLU A 162 38.84 35.47 -4.10
C GLU A 162 37.42 35.57 -3.41
N PRO A 163 37.22 35.60 -2.07
CA PRO A 163 37.77 34.84 -0.93
C PRO A 163 36.69 34.12 -0.04
N ARG A 164 37.19 33.30 0.90
CA ARG A 164 36.56 32.45 1.95
C ARG A 164 35.25 32.91 2.63
N LYS A 165 34.34 31.94 2.81
CA LYS A 165 33.54 31.76 4.04
C LYS A 165 33.57 30.29 4.47
N GLU A 166 34.02 30.04 5.69
CA GLU A 166 34.01 28.74 6.35
C GLU A 166 32.57 28.39 6.76
N PHE A 167 32.06 27.27 6.24
CA PHE A 167 30.97 26.53 6.86
C PHE A 167 31.46 25.09 7.03
N ALA A 168 31.74 24.73 8.28
CA ALA A 168 31.91 23.33 8.65
C ALA A 168 30.53 22.67 8.62
N MET A 169 30.32 21.77 7.67
CA MET A 169 29.33 20.71 7.77
C MET A 169 30.08 19.40 7.56
N ASP A 170 30.33 18.76 8.69
CA ASP A 170 30.65 17.35 8.78
C ASP A 170 29.42 16.55 8.30
N ALA A 171 29.61 15.73 7.29
CA ALA A 171 28.68 14.71 6.84
C ALA A 171 29.43 13.70 5.97
N GLY A 172 30.40 13.01 6.57
CA GLY A 172 30.76 11.68 6.10
C GLY A 172 29.76 10.68 6.67
N ASP A 173 28.87 10.14 5.84
CA ASP A 173 28.88 8.72 5.47
C ASP A 173 27.69 8.47 4.54
N ASP A 174 27.98 8.09 3.29
CA ASP A 174 27.04 7.58 2.30
C ASP A 174 26.53 6.21 2.79
N MET A 175 25.53 6.21 3.69
CA MET A 175 24.86 5.00 4.12
C MET A 175 23.80 4.61 3.10
N GLU A 176 24.16 3.63 2.27
CA GLU A 176 23.35 2.48 1.87
C GLU A 176 21.86 2.78 1.60
N ASP A 177 21.47 2.78 0.32
CA ASP A 177 20.07 2.76 -0.08
C ASP A 177 19.32 1.63 0.65
N VAL A 178 18.57 1.99 1.69
CA VAL A 178 17.84 1.03 2.51
C VAL A 178 16.75 0.42 1.64
N LEU A 179 16.94 -0.84 1.29
CA LEU A 179 16.02 -1.67 0.52
C LEU A 179 14.74 -1.93 1.35
N THR A 180 13.82 -0.98 1.30
CA THR A 180 12.53 -1.02 2.00
C THR A 180 11.43 -1.58 1.10
N CYS A 181 10.53 -2.36 1.69
CA CYS A 181 9.36 -2.89 1.01
C CYS A 181 8.36 -1.77 0.74
N VAL A 182 7.89 -1.57 -0.50
CA VAL A 182 6.92 -0.49 -0.79
C VAL A 182 5.54 -0.69 -0.14
N CYS A 183 5.22 -1.92 0.28
CA CYS A 183 3.94 -2.23 0.94
C CYS A 183 3.96 -1.89 2.44
N CYS A 184 5.00 -2.29 3.18
CA CYS A 184 5.10 -2.06 4.63
C CYS A 184 6.10 -0.98 5.05
N GLN A 185 6.94 -0.51 4.11
CA GLN A 185 7.99 0.50 4.31
C GLN A 185 9.05 0.12 5.35
N ASP A 186 9.19 -1.18 5.61
CA ASP A 186 10.22 -1.75 6.47
C ASP A 186 11.35 -2.38 5.63
N ILE A 187 12.50 -2.61 6.23
CA ILE A 187 13.66 -3.26 5.61
C ILE A 187 13.25 -4.65 5.11
N MET A 188 13.53 -4.93 3.83
CA MET A 188 13.10 -6.16 3.18
C MET A 188 13.75 -7.40 3.79
N SER A 189 13.04 -8.05 4.70
CA SER A 189 13.36 -9.39 5.17
C SER A 189 12.80 -10.42 4.19
N ASN A 190 13.67 -11.23 3.58
CA ASN A 190 13.33 -12.25 2.57
C ASN A 190 12.53 -11.68 1.37
N PRO A 191 13.16 -10.90 0.48
CA PRO A 191 12.47 -10.27 -0.65
C PRO A 191 12.00 -11.28 -1.69
N ILE A 192 10.78 -11.07 -2.20
CA ILE A 192 10.20 -11.79 -3.34
C ILE A 192 10.05 -10.81 -4.49
N THR A 193 10.55 -11.20 -5.67
CA THR A 193 10.45 -10.42 -6.91
C THR A 193 9.40 -11.01 -7.83
N LEU A 194 8.48 -10.18 -8.34
CA LEU A 194 7.43 -10.62 -9.25
C LEU A 194 7.89 -10.55 -10.71
N GLU A 195 7.79 -11.65 -11.45
CA GLU A 195 7.97 -11.67 -12.90
C GLU A 195 6.64 -11.41 -13.62
N PRO A 196 6.59 -10.64 -14.73
CA PRO A 196 7.69 -9.98 -15.46
C PRO A 196 7.99 -8.54 -15.00
N CYS A 197 7.31 -8.05 -13.96
CA CYS A 197 7.32 -6.63 -13.59
C CYS A 197 8.47 -6.21 -12.65
N LEU A 198 9.28 -7.16 -12.19
CA LEU A 198 10.51 -7.00 -11.38
C LEU A 198 10.36 -6.16 -10.10
N HIS A 199 9.15 -6.06 -9.54
CA HIS A 199 8.94 -5.41 -8.24
C HIS A 199 9.28 -6.35 -7.08
N ALA A 200 9.97 -5.83 -6.07
CA ALA A 200 10.37 -6.56 -4.86
C ALA A 200 9.53 -6.16 -3.65
N PHE A 201 9.06 -7.17 -2.89
CA PHE A 201 8.30 -7.02 -1.66
C PHE A 201 8.85 -7.95 -0.58
N CYS A 202 8.64 -7.66 0.71
CA CYS A 202 8.94 -8.64 1.75
C CYS A 202 7.96 -9.84 1.67
N ASN A 203 8.43 -11.02 2.08
CA ASN A 203 7.66 -12.26 2.03
C ASN A 203 6.28 -12.15 2.68
N ASP A 204 6.16 -11.47 3.81
CA ASP A 204 4.91 -11.36 4.56
C ASP A 204 3.87 -10.51 3.81
N CYS A 205 4.31 -9.42 3.16
CA CYS A 205 3.44 -8.62 2.30
C CYS A 205 2.99 -9.39 1.06
N TYR A 206 3.87 -10.21 0.48
CA TYR A 206 3.50 -11.06 -0.66
C TYR A 206 2.51 -12.16 -0.25
N ALA A 207 2.76 -12.86 0.85
CA ALA A 207 1.87 -13.92 1.36
C ALA A 207 0.48 -13.37 1.72
N SER A 208 0.43 -12.18 2.33
CA SER A 208 -0.84 -11.49 2.61
C SER A 208 -1.61 -11.15 1.33
N TRP A 209 -0.92 -10.78 0.26
CA TRP A 209 -1.55 -10.52 -1.03
C TRP A 209 -2.03 -11.81 -1.72
N GLU A 210 -1.23 -12.87 -1.69
CA GLU A 210 -1.58 -14.18 -2.27
C GLU A 210 -2.84 -14.76 -1.61
N ALA A 211 -2.98 -14.61 -0.29
CA ALA A 211 -4.15 -15.07 0.45
C ALA A 211 -5.46 -14.42 -0.02
N VAL A 212 -5.42 -13.16 -0.48
CA VAL A 212 -6.59 -12.43 -0.98
C VAL A 212 -6.97 -12.88 -2.40
N GLN A 213 -6.02 -13.37 -3.20
CA GLN A 213 -6.27 -13.80 -4.60
C GLN A 213 -6.84 -15.22 -4.72
N ARG A 214 -6.81 -16.02 -3.65
CA ARG A 214 -7.36 -17.39 -3.63
C ARG A 214 -8.79 -17.49 -3.07
N THR A 215 -9.39 -16.36 -2.73
CA THR A 215 -10.81 -16.21 -2.33
C THR A 215 -11.60 -15.56 -3.45
#